data_AF-A0A7L6A4W3-F1
#
_entry.id   AF-A0A7L6A4W3-F1
#
_cell.length_a   1.000
_cell.length_b   1.000
_cell.length_c   1.000
_cell.angle_alpha   90.00
_cell.angle_beta   90.00
_cell.angle_gamma   90.00
#
_symmetry.space_group_name_H-M   'P 1'
#
loop_
_entity.id
_entity.type
_entity.pdbx_description
1 polymer ?
#
loop_
_entity_poly.entity_id
_entity_poly.type
_entity_poly.pdbx_seq_one_letter_code
_entity_poly.pdbx_strand_id
1 'polypeptide(L)'
;MSIDSLPYAVRVAAENYPVTLYTSADCTKECKDARDLLNSRGVPFAERMVQKQEDVDELKQLVGDYFVPALKVGKQSFRGFEAGAWNNLLDLAGYPKTAPYGSKPSGGLAK
;
A
#
# COMPACT_ATOMS: atom_id res chain seq x y z
N MET A 1 23.07 -0.80 -18.72
CA MET A 1 22.76 0.03 -17.54
C MET A 1 21.31 -0.22 -17.16
N SER A 2 21.06 -0.97 -16.09
CA SER A 2 19.70 -1.24 -15.61
C SER A 2 19.23 0.00 -14.86
N ILE A 3 18.50 0.88 -15.54
CA ILE A 3 17.87 2.04 -14.92
C ILE A 3 16.63 1.51 -14.18
N ASP A 4 16.89 0.86 -13.04
CA ASP A 4 15.89 0.68 -11.98
C ASP A 4 15.69 2.05 -11.34
N SER A 5 15.01 2.92 -12.08
CA SER A 5 14.53 4.19 -11.56
C SER A 5 13.05 4.12 -11.76
N LEU A 6 12.33 3.76 -10.69
CA LEU A 6 10.92 4.10 -10.57
C LEU A 6 10.77 5.51 -11.16
N PRO A 7 9.83 5.73 -12.10
CA PRO A 7 9.74 7.01 -12.78
C PRO A 7 9.64 8.11 -11.74
N TYR A 8 10.24 9.25 -12.06
CA TYR A 8 10.40 10.36 -11.13
C TYR A 8 9.11 10.69 -10.37
N ALA A 9 7.96 10.67 -11.05
CA ALA A 9 6.65 10.87 -10.45
C ALA A 9 6.32 9.87 -9.31
N VAL A 10 6.63 8.58 -9.48
CA VAL A 10 6.40 7.55 -8.46
C VAL A 10 7.31 7.76 -7.25
N ARG A 11 8.57 8.14 -7.47
CA ARG A 11 9.52 8.43 -6.38
C ARG A 11 9.07 9.64 -5.57
N VAL A 12 8.73 10.73 -6.26
CA VAL A 12 8.21 11.94 -5.61
C VAL A 12 6.92 11.64 -4.84
N ALA A 13 5.99 10.87 -5.42
CA ALA A 13 4.77 10.46 -4.74
C ALA A 13 5.08 9.63 -3.49
N ALA A 14 6.01 8.67 -3.56
CA ALA A 14 6.41 7.83 -2.43
C ALA A 14 7.11 8.60 -1.31
N GLU A 15 7.90 9.63 -1.64
CA GLU A 15 8.54 10.51 -0.66
C GLU A 15 7.52 11.42 0.04
N ASN A 16 6.53 11.93 -0.68
CA ASN A 16 5.51 12.83 -0.12
C ASN A 16 4.36 12.09 0.59
N TYR A 17 3.98 10.92 0.05
CA TYR A 17 2.80 10.16 0.44
C TYR A 17 3.11 8.67 0.58
N PRO A 18 3.99 8.28 1.52
CA PRO A 18 4.40 6.89 1.69
C PRO A 18 3.19 5.98 1.89
N VAL A 19 3.15 4.88 1.14
CA VAL A 19 2.07 3.89 1.21
C VAL A 19 2.45 2.79 2.19
N THR A 20 1.60 2.54 3.18
CA THR A 20 1.73 1.42 4.11
C THR A 20 0.47 0.57 4.06
N LEU A 21 0.65 -0.72 3.79
CA LEU A 21 -0.41 -1.72 3.78
C LEU A 21 -0.38 -2.51 5.09
N TYR A 22 -1.45 -2.44 5.86
CA TYR A 22 -1.64 -3.22 7.07
C TYR A 22 -2.40 -4.50 6.75
N THR A 23 -1.82 -5.64 7.10
CA THR A 23 -2.37 -6.98 6.87
C THR A 23 -2.35 -7.80 8.17
N SER A 24 -3.06 -8.91 8.23
CA SER A 24 -2.93 -9.91 9.31
C SER A 24 -2.81 -11.31 8.74
N ALA A 25 -2.44 -12.28 9.57
CA ALA A 25 -2.41 -13.69 9.17
C ALA A 25 -3.81 -14.21 8.79
N ASP A 26 -4.86 -13.69 9.43
CA ASP A 26 -6.26 -14.06 9.16
C ASP A 26 -6.80 -13.42 7.87
N CYS A 27 -6.14 -12.38 7.36
CA CYS A 27 -6.51 -11.67 6.16
C CYS A 27 -5.82 -12.27 4.93
N THR A 28 -6.49 -13.21 4.27
CA THR A 28 -5.94 -13.93 3.11
C THR A 28 -6.39 -13.33 1.78
N LYS A 29 -7.72 -13.21 1.57
CA LYS A 29 -8.28 -12.76 0.29
C LYS A 29 -8.12 -11.25 0.07
N GLU A 30 -8.66 -10.44 0.97
CA GLU A 30 -8.68 -8.98 0.81
C GLU A 30 -7.28 -8.37 0.85
N CYS A 31 -6.38 -8.91 1.71
CA CYS A 31 -4.98 -8.49 1.73
C CYS A 31 -4.22 -8.90 0.46
N LYS A 32 -4.56 -10.04 -0.15
CA LYS A 32 -4.01 -10.41 -1.45
C LYS A 32 -4.48 -9.45 -2.54
N ASP A 33 -5.79 -9.20 -2.62
CA ASP A 33 -6.38 -8.28 -3.61
C ASP A 33 -5.79 -6.86 -3.46
N ALA A 34 -5.58 -6.40 -2.22
CA ALA A 34 -4.87 -5.16 -1.89
C ALA A 34 -3.44 -5.11 -2.45
N ARG A 35 -2.63 -6.15 -2.21
CA ARG A 35 -1.25 -6.25 -2.75
C ARG A 35 -1.25 -6.25 -4.26
N ASP A 36 -2.14 -7.03 -4.87
CA ASP A 36 -2.26 -7.13 -6.33
C ASP A 36 -2.61 -5.77 -6.95
N LEU A 37 -3.51 -4.98 -6.34
CA LEU A 37 -3.85 -3.64 -6.80
C LEU A 37 -2.64 -2.68 -6.74
N LEU A 38 -1.91 -2.67 -5.62
CA LEU A 38 -0.75 -1.80 -5.44
C LEU A 38 0.38 -2.17 -6.42
N ASN A 39 0.65 -3.47 -6.56
CA ASN A 39 1.64 -4.00 -7.50
C ASN A 39 1.24 -3.72 -8.96
N SER A 40 -0.04 -3.87 -9.32
CA SER A 40 -0.55 -3.56 -10.67
C SER A 40 -0.35 -2.10 -11.05
N ARG A 41 -0.38 -1.20 -10.06
CA ARG A 41 -0.07 0.23 -10.23
C ARG A 41 1.42 0.57 -10.14
N GLY A 42 2.28 -0.39 -9.79
CA GLY A 42 3.70 -0.14 -9.56
C GLY A 42 3.94 0.80 -8.38
N VAL A 43 3.02 0.81 -7.42
CA VAL A 43 3.11 1.64 -6.22
C VAL A 43 4.08 0.96 -5.25
N PRO A 44 5.16 1.65 -4.83
CA PRO A 44 5.98 1.15 -3.74
C PRO A 44 5.23 1.29 -2.42
N PHE A 45 5.08 0.18 -1.69
CA PHE A 45 4.41 0.16 -0.39
C PHE A 45 5.20 -0.65 0.63
N ALA A 46 5.11 -0.23 1.89
CA ALA A 46 5.58 -0.98 3.04
C ALA A 46 4.45 -1.89 3.54
N GLU A 47 4.70 -3.18 3.64
CA GLU A 47 3.76 -4.11 4.25
C GLU A 47 4.04 -4.26 5.75
N ARG A 48 2.99 -4.05 6.56
CA ARG A 48 3.00 -4.29 8.00
C ARG A 48 2.02 -5.39 8.33
N MET A 49 2.53 -6.51 8.81
CA MET A 49 1.69 -7.57 9.35
C MET A 49 1.41 -7.27 10.81
N VAL A 50 0.14 -7.10 11.14
CA VAL A 50 -0.33 -6.79 12.48
C VAL A 50 -0.27 -8.07 13.30
N GLN A 51 0.79 -8.22 14.09
CA GLN A 51 1.04 -9.40 14.93
C GLN A 51 1.31 -9.04 16.39
N LYS A 52 1.82 -7.83 16.64
CA LYS A 52 2.12 -7.33 17.99
C LYS A 52 1.08 -6.31 18.42
N GLN A 53 1.00 -6.09 19.74
CA GLN A 53 0.14 -5.07 20.31
C GLN A 53 0.47 -3.67 19.75
N GLU A 54 1.74 -3.37 19.50
CA GLU A 54 2.18 -2.10 18.89
C GLU A 54 1.55 -1.87 17.51
N ASP A 55 1.46 -2.91 16.68
CA ASP A 55 0.83 -2.81 15.35
C ASP A 55 -0.70 -2.62 15.48
N VAL A 56 -1.32 -3.24 16.49
CA VAL A 56 -2.75 -3.09 16.79
C VAL A 56 -3.07 -1.67 17.21
N ASP A 57 -2.25 -1.08 18.09
CA ASP A 57 -2.41 0.29 18.55
C ASP A 57 -2.19 1.30 17.41
N GLU A 58 -1.18 1.10 16.56
CA GLU A 58 -0.98 1.92 15.35
C GLU A 58 -2.18 1.85 14.41
N LEU A 59 -2.71 0.64 14.16
CA LEU A 59 -3.88 0.43 13.32
C LEU A 59 -5.13 1.13 13.89
N LYS A 60 -5.37 0.99 15.20
CA LYS A 60 -6.45 1.69 15.90
C LYS A 60 -6.30 3.21 15.83
N GLN A 61 -5.09 3.74 15.93
CA GLN A 61 -4.84 5.18 15.75
C GLN A 61 -5.07 5.63 14.30
N LEU A 62 -4.84 4.76 13.32
CA LEU A 62 -5.01 5.05 11.90
C LEU A 62 -6.45 5.03 11.43
N VAL A 63 -7.21 4.02 11.82
CA VAL A 63 -8.59 3.77 11.30
C VAL A 63 -9.65 3.67 12.40
N GLY A 64 -9.28 3.91 13.66
CA GLY A 64 -10.17 3.89 14.82
C GLY A 64 -10.43 2.50 15.42
N ASP A 65 -10.03 1.43 14.75
CA ASP A 65 -10.38 0.06 15.12
C ASP A 65 -9.35 -0.96 14.60
N TYR A 66 -9.38 -2.20 15.12
CA TYR A 66 -8.59 -3.29 14.55
C TYR A 66 -9.29 -3.86 13.31
N PHE A 67 -8.99 -3.28 12.14
CA PHE A 67 -9.59 -3.71 10.89
C PHE A 67 -8.56 -3.81 9.77
N VAL A 68 -8.44 -4.99 9.18
CA VAL A 68 -7.51 -5.30 8.09
C VAL A 68 -8.28 -5.84 6.88
N PRO A 69 -7.81 -5.59 5.64
CA PRO A 69 -6.66 -4.76 5.31
C PRO A 69 -6.96 -3.27 5.56
N ALA A 70 -5.93 -2.50 5.91
CA ALA A 70 -6.03 -1.05 5.95
C ALA A 70 -4.89 -0.43 5.14
N LEU A 71 -5.19 0.68 4.46
CA LEU A 71 -4.23 1.40 3.64
C LEU A 71 -3.94 2.75 4.26
N LYS A 72 -2.66 3.09 4.42
CA LYS A 72 -2.21 4.44 4.75
C LYS A 72 -1.47 5.00 3.54
N VAL A 73 -1.82 6.20 3.10
CA VAL A 73 -1.19 6.94 2.01
C VAL A 73 -0.81 8.31 2.54
N GLY A 74 0.45 8.47 2.96
CA GLY A 74 0.93 9.66 3.66
C GLY A 74 0.13 9.93 4.94
N LYS A 75 -0.73 10.96 4.91
CA LYS A 75 -1.60 11.35 6.02
C LYS A 75 -3.02 10.78 5.92
N GLN A 76 -3.40 10.22 4.77
CA GLN A 76 -4.71 9.64 4.57
C GLN A 76 -4.68 8.16 4.96
N SER A 77 -5.76 7.67 5.56
CA SER A 77 -5.95 6.26 5.89
C SER A 77 -7.30 5.79 5.40
N PHE A 78 -7.39 4.50 5.05
CA PHE A 78 -8.62 3.87 4.62
C PHE A 78 -8.78 2.52 5.30
N ARG A 79 -9.98 2.31 5.84
CA ARG A 79 -10.37 1.09 6.54
C ARG A 79 -10.97 0.10 5.54
N GLY A 80 -10.42 -1.10 5.46
CA GLY A 80 -10.89 -2.16 4.57
C GLY A 80 -10.35 -2.04 3.15
N PHE A 81 -10.68 -3.03 2.33
CA PHE A 81 -10.32 -3.03 0.91
C PHE A 81 -11.51 -2.56 0.06
N GLU A 82 -11.33 -1.46 -0.64
CA GLU A 82 -12.28 -0.98 -1.64
C GLU A 82 -11.48 -0.44 -2.82
N ALA A 83 -11.48 -1.18 -3.93
CA ALA A 83 -10.60 -0.91 -5.05
C ALA A 83 -10.77 0.51 -5.60
N GLY A 84 -12.00 1.01 -5.74
CA GLY A 84 -12.32 2.37 -6.19
C GLY A 84 -11.74 3.43 -5.27
N ALA A 85 -11.98 3.37 -3.96
CA ALA A 85 -11.44 4.30 -2.98
C ALA A 85 -9.90 4.27 -2.94
N TRP A 86 -9.29 3.08 -3.00
CA TRP A 86 -7.84 2.94 -3.00
C TRP A 86 -7.23 3.54 -4.26
N ASN A 87 -7.82 3.26 -5.43
CA ASN A 87 -7.43 3.84 -6.70
C ASN A 87 -7.50 5.38 -6.66
N ASN A 88 -8.54 5.94 -6.02
CA ASN A 88 -8.71 7.39 -5.87
C ASN A 88 -7.68 8.00 -4.91
N LEU A 89 -7.42 7.38 -3.75
CA LEU A 89 -6.40 7.83 -2.81
C LEU A 89 -5.01 7.86 -3.44
N LEU A 90 -4.67 6.83 -4.21
CA LEU A 90 -3.40 6.75 -4.92
C LEU A 90 -3.30 7.82 -6.01
N ASP A 91 -4.39 8.08 -6.75
CA ASP A 91 -4.44 9.13 -7.77
C ASP A 91 -4.25 10.53 -7.15
N LEU A 92 -4.92 10.80 -6.03
CA LEU A 92 -4.79 12.04 -5.26
C LEU A 92 -3.38 12.24 -4.70
N ALA A 93 -2.71 11.15 -4.32
CA ALA A 93 -1.31 11.14 -3.88
C ALA A 93 -0.31 11.26 -5.04
N GLY A 94 -0.77 11.29 -6.29
CA GLY A 94 0.08 11.45 -7.48
C GLY A 94 0.70 10.14 -8.00
N TYR A 95 0.22 8.99 -7.54
CA TYR A 95 0.65 7.70 -8.08
C TYR A 95 0.02 7.45 -9.46
N PRO A 96 0.78 6.92 -10.43
CA PRO A 96 0.25 6.59 -11.74
C PRO A 96 -0.83 5.50 -11.65
N LYS A 97 -1.81 5.56 -12.57
CA LYS A 97 -2.92 4.60 -12.63
C LYS A 97 -2.49 3.20 -13.08
N THR A 98 -1.32 3.07 -13.67
CA THR A 98 -0.75 1.82 -14.19
C THR A 98 0.73 1.75 -13.91
N ALA A 99 1.24 0.55 -13.59
CA ALA A 99 2.65 0.32 -13.40
C ALA A 99 3.44 0.79 -14.63
N PRO A 100 4.41 1.71 -14.46
CA PRO A 100 5.32 2.06 -15.54
C PRO A 100 6.20 0.86 -15.91
N TYR A 101 6.60 0.81 -17.18
CA TYR A 101 7.39 -0.30 -17.72
C TYR A 101 8.66 -0.54 -16.88
N GLY A 102 8.83 -1.76 -16.35
CA GLY A 102 9.96 -2.12 -15.49
C GLY A 102 9.75 -2.00 -13.98
N SER A 103 8.54 -1.66 -13.51
CA SER A 103 8.23 -1.65 -12.07
C SER A 103 8.30 -3.07 -11.49
N LYS A 104 9.13 -3.26 -10.46
CA LYS A 104 9.16 -4.52 -9.70
C LYS A 104 8.03 -4.52 -8.66
N PRO A 105 7.35 -5.66 -8.44
CA PRO A 105 6.36 -5.76 -7.37
C PRO A 105 7.06 -5.51 -6.03
N SER A 106 6.55 -4.55 -5.27
CA SER A 106 7.10 -4.16 -3.97
C SER A 106 6.57 -5.06 -2.84
N GLY A 107 5.37 -5.62 -3.01
CA GLY A 107 4.81 -6.61 -2.10
C GLY A 107 4.96 -8.01 -2.66
N GLY A 108 6.11 -8.61 -2.37
CA GLY A 108 6.29 -10.06 -2.42
C GLY A 108 6.79 -10.48 -1.05
N LEU A 109 6.01 -11.28 -0.34
CA LEU A 109 6.56 -12.17 0.68
C LEU A 109 7.68 -12.95 -0.01
N ALA A 110 8.93 -12.55 0.21
CA ALA A 110 10.07 -13.40 -0.06
C ALA A 110 9.81 -14.66 0.77
N LYS A 111 9.73 -15.78 0.05
CA LYS A 111 9.44 -17.10 0.56
C LYS A 111 10.39 -17.50 1.69
#